data_AF-A0A7R9GHZ4-F1
#
_entry.id   AF-A0A7R9GHZ4-F1
#
_cell.length_a   1.000
_cell.length_b   1.000
_cell.length_c   1.000
_cell.angle_alpha   90.00
_cell.angle_beta   90.00
_cell.angle_gamma   90.00
#
_symmetry.space_group_name_H-M   'P 1'
#
loop_
_entity.id
_entity.type
_entity.pdbx_description
1 polymer ?
#
loop_
_entity_poly.entity_id
_entity_poly.type
_entity_poly.pdbx_seq_one_letter_code
_entity_poly.pdbx_strand_id
1 'polypeptide(L)'
;MELFRNFCGFHLLALTVLASAEDFSTEVKRRRPKCHKFADGQGNISDRLNSTMMLEDLRQYLKHYYTAYVVTWTNEHLMEFTGKCENRLAAISGFPGFGYAVITGDRATLWTKKMLVPLADRTVDCNWQILELDSKVQLSLPQYLDKFVKRKGERQNVVVVDPTLISATTFLDWRSQLEKVNIYFGGMRENLVDRVWRNRAPCARQSVVYHLPTAMTGKPWVEKVKELRKDLRDQLVDGILVTSPDEVAWLLNLRGKDFSYQELFRSYVYLNQSSVHLFANGLEKEAHRALKTRTCDQGKNCVILHDYAKFDTFLKETVPRTSERILLPKQYGTSFGVSTYIYETIDQQMGGRFKFTKSPIQDMKAVKTTVEIHAMKEANFKDSVAFVSFMAQLEQKVKIGLSVSEHVAINMLEKKREDQKWYVGNSVHPRSYYGINTADPTYSASLKQSLPIGNNSLYVIHSGAHYRGFQPLTFVPFEPSLIDWKFLSFEQVAWLNKYNDDTRRFIGDQLLANKQTLAHEWLVEKTKMASSENCILAAIQSSARSGMSLSLSLADAMSVSATREKMLGSSVDGGGWCGKKRKRRDGQRVVRESCFLTATGNRISQPCVGRVREMAGIRERRVRV
;
A
#
# COMPACT_ATOMS: atom_id res chain seq x y z
N MET A 1 -36.16 -8.35 20.60
CA MET A 1 -36.72 -9.71 20.74
C MET A 1 -37.34 -10.08 19.41
N GLU A 2 -37.04 -11.30 18.96
CA GLU A 2 -37.76 -12.08 17.93
C GLU A 2 -37.92 -11.51 16.53
N LEU A 3 -37.08 -11.98 15.60
CA LEU A 3 -37.52 -12.77 14.44
C LEU A 3 -36.28 -13.12 13.60
N PHE A 4 -36.02 -14.43 13.51
CA PHE A 4 -35.18 -15.19 12.57
C PHE A 4 -34.41 -16.29 13.31
N ARG A 5 -35.19 -17.28 13.75
CA ARG A 5 -34.73 -18.63 14.07
C ARG A 5 -35.44 -19.60 13.12
N ASN A 6 -34.65 -20.51 12.56
CA ASN A 6 -35.00 -21.78 11.94
C ASN A 6 -35.45 -21.75 10.47
N PHE A 7 -34.62 -22.27 9.57
CA PHE A 7 -34.78 -23.64 9.05
C PHE A 7 -33.48 -24.17 8.43
N CYS A 8 -33.28 -25.48 8.57
CA CYS A 8 -32.21 -26.37 8.05
C CYS A 8 -31.09 -26.71 9.04
N GLY A 9 -31.41 -27.66 9.92
CA GLY A 9 -30.43 -28.54 10.54
C GLY A 9 -29.96 -29.60 9.55
N PHE A 10 -28.63 -29.79 9.50
CA PHE A 10 -28.02 -31.07 9.19
C PHE A 10 -26.95 -31.30 10.27
N HIS A 11 -27.03 -32.48 10.91
CA HIS A 11 -26.20 -32.90 12.02
C HIS A 11 -24.70 -32.79 11.71
N LEU A 12 -24.00 -31.92 12.44
CA LEU A 12 -22.57 -32.08 12.65
C LEU A 12 -22.40 -32.93 13.92
N LEU A 13 -21.95 -34.18 13.75
CA LEU A 13 -21.39 -34.95 14.87
C LEU A 13 -20.29 -34.11 15.51
N ALA A 14 -20.54 -33.64 16.73
CA ALA A 14 -19.52 -33.06 17.60
C ALA A 14 -18.61 -34.20 18.08
N LEU A 15 -17.60 -34.52 17.28
CA LEU A 15 -16.39 -35.17 17.77
C LEU A 15 -15.72 -34.19 18.72
N THR A 16 -16.01 -34.36 20.01
CA THR A 16 -15.22 -33.82 21.11
C THR A 16 -13.85 -34.51 21.04
N VAL A 17 -12.98 -33.98 20.18
CA VAL A 17 -11.55 -34.18 20.35
C VAL A 17 -11.20 -33.38 21.60
N LEU A 18 -11.25 -34.06 22.74
CA LEU A 18 -10.43 -33.73 23.90
C LEU A 18 -8.98 -33.80 23.41
N ALA A 19 -8.51 -32.70 22.82
CA ALA A 19 -7.10 -32.45 22.70
C ALA A 19 -6.61 -32.36 24.15
N SER A 20 -6.03 -33.45 24.62
CA SER A 20 -5.21 -33.46 25.81
C SER A 20 -4.28 -32.25 25.76
N ALA A 21 -4.10 -31.60 26.90
CA ALA A 21 -3.14 -30.54 27.11
C ALA A 21 -1.70 -31.08 26.95
N GLU A 22 -1.35 -31.58 25.77
CA GLU A 22 0.01 -31.82 25.36
C GLU A 22 0.63 -30.45 25.06
N ASP A 23 1.21 -29.89 26.12
CA ASP A 23 2.37 -29.02 26.08
C ASP A 23 2.38 -27.93 24.99
N PHE A 24 1.55 -26.89 25.19
CA PHE A 24 1.74 -25.54 24.66
C PHE A 24 3.15 -24.94 24.98
N SER A 25 4.02 -25.66 25.66
CA SER A 25 5.43 -25.33 25.90
C SER A 25 6.35 -25.70 24.72
N THR A 26 5.92 -26.60 23.81
CA THR A 26 6.76 -27.08 22.70
C THR A 26 6.78 -26.14 21.50
N GLU A 27 5.70 -25.43 21.19
CA GLU A 27 5.62 -24.58 19.99
C GLU A 27 6.41 -23.25 20.10
N VAL A 28 6.70 -22.81 21.33
CA VAL A 28 7.62 -21.68 21.60
C VAL A 28 9.09 -22.12 21.51
N LYS A 29 9.37 -23.37 21.14
CA LYS A 29 10.69 -23.79 20.67
C LYS A 29 10.65 -24.00 19.16
N ARG A 30 10.48 -22.93 18.38
CA ARG A 30 11.15 -22.91 17.06
C ARG A 30 12.66 -22.85 17.32
N ARG A 31 13.25 -23.97 17.76
CA ARG A 31 14.68 -24.23 17.58
C ARG A 31 14.90 -24.00 16.11
N ARG A 32 15.67 -22.97 15.75
CA ARG A 32 16.04 -22.68 14.36
C ARG A 32 17.06 -23.75 13.97
N PRO A 33 16.65 -24.91 13.40
CA PRO A 33 17.50 -26.10 13.35
C PRO A 33 18.70 -25.89 12.42
N LYS A 34 18.54 -24.96 11.47
CA LYS A 34 19.55 -24.49 10.51
C LYS A 34 20.40 -23.33 11.04
N CYS A 35 20.24 -22.94 12.31
CA CYS A 35 21.04 -21.87 12.89
C CYS A 35 22.31 -22.46 13.50
N HIS A 36 23.33 -22.63 12.66
CA HIS A 36 24.67 -22.98 13.13
C HIS A 36 25.38 -21.72 13.61
N LYS A 37 25.96 -21.77 14.82
CA LYS A 37 26.91 -20.74 15.27
C LYS A 37 28.13 -20.84 14.36
N PHE A 38 28.35 -19.82 13.53
CA PHE A 38 29.51 -19.59 12.67
C PHE A 38 30.46 -20.79 12.54
N ALA A 39 30.18 -21.67 11.58
CA ALA A 39 31.11 -22.72 11.19
C ALA A 39 31.63 -22.39 9.79
N ASP A 40 32.89 -21.96 9.73
CA ASP A 40 33.65 -21.95 8.48
C ASP A 40 33.85 -23.39 8.00
N GLY A 41 33.74 -23.58 6.69
CA GLY A 41 34.00 -24.85 6.02
C GLY A 41 32.94 -25.21 4.98
N GLN A 42 32.75 -24.35 3.97
CA GLN A 42 31.93 -24.58 2.77
C GLN A 42 30.40 -24.53 2.95
N GLY A 43 29.84 -23.32 3.08
CA GLY A 43 28.39 -23.08 2.99
C GLY A 43 27.96 -21.70 3.49
N ASN A 44 28.27 -20.63 2.72
CA ASN A 44 28.04 -19.22 3.03
C ASN A 44 26.72 -18.91 3.78
N ILE A 45 26.81 -18.60 5.08
CA ILE A 45 25.86 -17.72 5.77
C ILE A 45 26.67 -16.50 6.27
N SER A 46 27.25 -15.75 5.32
CA SER A 46 28.10 -14.57 5.57
C SER A 46 27.33 -13.30 5.95
N ASP A 47 26.00 -13.31 5.89
CA ASP A 47 25.19 -12.09 5.84
C ASP A 47 24.41 -11.80 7.15
N ARG A 48 24.53 -12.65 8.19
CA ARG A 48 23.87 -12.42 9.49
C ARG A 48 24.69 -11.48 10.37
N LEU A 49 24.03 -10.51 11.00
CA LEU A 49 24.68 -9.64 12.00
C LEU A 49 25.05 -10.47 13.24
N ASN A 50 26.33 -10.51 13.62
CA ASN A 50 26.74 -11.03 14.92
C ASN A 50 26.35 -10.03 16.03
N SER A 51 25.25 -10.32 16.71
CA SER A 51 24.65 -9.50 17.77
C SER A 51 25.17 -9.83 19.17
N THR A 52 26.07 -10.82 19.31
CA THR A 52 26.51 -11.37 20.60
C THR A 52 27.03 -10.28 21.56
N MET A 53 28.02 -9.49 21.12
CA MET A 53 28.61 -8.45 21.97
C MET A 53 27.61 -7.32 22.30
N MET A 54 26.78 -6.90 21.33
CA MET A 54 25.78 -5.84 21.58
C MET A 54 24.72 -6.31 22.57
N LEU A 55 24.29 -7.57 22.50
CA LEU A 55 23.35 -8.15 23.47
C LEU A 55 23.99 -8.29 24.86
N GLU A 56 25.25 -8.72 24.93
CA GLU A 56 25.98 -8.81 26.19
C GLU A 56 26.10 -7.43 26.87
N ASP A 57 26.53 -6.41 26.13
CA ASP A 57 26.63 -5.03 26.62
C ASP A 57 25.25 -4.51 27.07
N LEU A 58 24.20 -4.72 26.27
CA LEU A 58 22.85 -4.25 26.61
C LEU A 58 22.33 -4.93 27.88
N ARG A 59 22.60 -6.23 28.05
CA ARG A 59 22.19 -7.00 29.23
C ARG A 59 22.85 -6.50 30.51
N GLN A 60 24.04 -5.88 30.45
CA GLN A 60 24.66 -5.27 31.63
C GLN A 60 23.78 -4.16 32.21
N TYR A 61 23.10 -3.37 31.37
CA TYR A 61 22.14 -2.36 31.79
C TYR A 61 20.85 -2.97 32.39
N LEU A 62 20.48 -4.19 32.01
CA LEU A 62 19.27 -4.85 32.53
C LEU A 62 19.47 -5.49 33.91
N LYS A 63 20.65 -6.07 34.17
CA LYS A 63 20.94 -6.99 35.31
C LYS A 63 20.41 -6.51 36.67
N HIS A 64 20.39 -5.20 36.91
CA HIS A 64 20.06 -4.65 38.23
C HIS A 64 18.67 -4.00 38.31
N TYR A 65 18.07 -3.55 37.21
CA TYR A 65 16.90 -2.68 37.29
C TYR A 65 15.70 -3.17 36.48
N TYR A 66 15.94 -4.00 35.45
CA TYR A 66 14.91 -4.32 34.47
C TYR A 66 14.83 -5.84 34.22
N THR A 67 13.61 -6.35 34.17
CA THR A 67 13.33 -7.74 33.78
C THR A 67 13.48 -7.91 32.28
N ALA A 68 13.00 -6.95 31.49
CA ALA A 68 13.12 -6.95 30.04
C ALA A 68 13.13 -5.53 29.45
N TYR A 69 13.71 -5.41 28.25
CA TYR A 69 13.69 -4.21 27.44
C TYR A 69 13.05 -4.49 26.09
N VAL A 70 12.09 -3.66 25.69
CA VAL A 70 11.42 -3.74 24.40
C VAL A 70 12.04 -2.74 23.44
N VAL A 71 12.40 -3.21 22.24
CA VAL A 71 12.92 -2.37 21.15
C VAL A 71 11.93 -2.39 20.00
N THR A 72 11.38 -1.23 19.64
CA THR A 72 10.48 -1.08 18.48
C THR A 72 11.26 -0.64 17.24
N TRP A 73 10.68 -0.84 16.05
CA TRP A 73 11.29 -0.48 14.77
C TRP A 73 11.06 0.97 14.33
N THR A 74 10.11 1.65 14.98
CA THR A 74 9.60 2.99 14.64
C THR A 74 10.53 4.10 15.15
N ASN A 75 10.29 5.33 14.68
CA ASN A 75 10.96 6.55 15.14
C ASN A 75 10.03 7.44 15.99
N GLU A 76 10.46 8.66 16.33
CA GLU A 76 9.73 9.58 17.22
C GLU A 76 8.42 10.12 16.61
N HIS A 77 8.21 9.91 15.30
CA HIS A 77 6.97 10.19 14.57
C HIS A 77 6.15 8.93 14.29
N LEU A 78 6.59 7.78 14.81
CA LEU A 78 5.99 6.46 14.62
C LEU A 78 5.86 6.06 13.14
N MET A 79 6.79 6.49 12.29
CA MET A 79 6.75 6.14 10.87
C MET A 79 7.14 4.68 10.63
N GLU A 80 6.47 4.04 9.67
CA GLU A 80 6.75 2.65 9.28
C GLU A 80 8.18 2.50 8.75
N PHE A 81 8.61 3.42 7.89
CA PHE A 81 9.96 3.43 7.32
C PHE A 81 10.87 4.36 8.13
N THR A 82 11.91 3.78 8.73
CA THR A 82 12.89 4.52 9.53
C THR A 82 14.23 4.65 8.82
N GLY A 83 14.91 5.77 9.05
CA GLY A 83 16.24 6.00 8.49
C GLY A 83 17.29 5.07 9.11
N LYS A 84 18.44 4.91 8.44
CA LYS A 84 19.53 4.03 8.91
C LYS A 84 20.01 4.34 10.33
N CYS A 85 20.02 5.60 10.74
CA CYS A 85 20.44 6.02 12.08
C CYS A 85 19.34 5.80 13.16
N GLU A 86 18.11 5.51 12.76
CA GLU A 86 16.95 5.41 13.66
C GLU A 86 16.45 3.97 13.83
N ASN A 87 16.80 3.08 12.90
CA ASN A 87 16.36 1.71 12.88
C ASN A 87 17.11 0.87 13.93
N ARG A 88 16.75 1.08 15.20
CA ARG A 88 17.34 0.42 16.37
C ARG A 88 17.08 -1.07 16.38
N LEU A 89 15.94 -1.52 15.88
CA LEU A 89 15.63 -2.94 15.73
C LEU A 89 16.63 -3.63 14.77
N ALA A 90 16.88 -3.04 13.61
CA ALA A 90 17.89 -3.54 12.67
C ALA A 90 19.29 -3.45 13.27
N ALA A 91 19.61 -2.39 14.02
CA ALA A 91 20.91 -2.22 14.65
C ALA A 91 21.24 -3.32 15.67
N ILE A 92 20.27 -3.70 16.52
CA ILE A 92 20.51 -4.70 17.57
C ILE A 92 20.38 -6.14 17.09
N SER A 93 19.54 -6.41 16.08
CA SER A 93 19.21 -7.78 15.65
C SER A 93 19.70 -8.14 14.25
N GLY A 94 20.00 -7.16 13.40
CA GLY A 94 20.25 -7.35 11.97
C GLY A 94 18.98 -7.43 11.13
N PHE A 95 17.79 -7.45 11.73
CA PHE A 95 16.52 -7.57 11.01
C PHE A 95 16.09 -6.24 10.36
N PRO A 96 16.00 -6.17 9.02
CA PRO A 96 15.67 -4.93 8.31
C PRO A 96 14.15 -4.68 8.16
N GLY A 97 13.31 -5.57 8.71
CA GLY A 97 11.85 -5.47 8.60
C GLY A 97 11.18 -4.76 9.77
N PHE A 98 9.87 -4.90 9.85
CA PHE A 98 9.03 -4.25 10.87
C PHE A 98 8.61 -5.25 11.96
N GLY A 99 8.56 -4.77 13.20
CA GLY A 99 8.29 -5.62 14.35
C GLY A 99 8.89 -5.07 15.65
N TYR A 100 8.96 -5.88 16.69
CA TYR A 100 9.61 -5.47 17.94
C TYR A 100 10.46 -6.60 18.49
N ALA A 101 11.46 -6.24 19.28
CA ALA A 101 12.31 -7.16 20.01
C ALA A 101 12.02 -7.06 21.51
N VAL A 102 12.19 -8.18 22.21
CA VAL A 102 12.19 -8.25 23.67
C VAL A 102 13.51 -8.88 24.10
N ILE A 103 14.28 -8.14 24.88
CA ILE A 103 15.58 -8.58 25.38
C ILE A 103 15.50 -8.73 26.90
N THR A 104 15.87 -9.90 27.40
CA THR A 104 15.99 -10.20 28.83
C THR A 104 17.47 -10.45 29.17
N GLY A 105 17.75 -10.69 30.45
CA GLY A 105 19.09 -11.05 30.92
C GLY A 105 19.68 -12.29 30.24
N ASP A 106 18.85 -13.18 29.68
CA ASP A 106 19.23 -14.48 29.14
C ASP A 106 18.66 -14.77 27.73
N ARG A 107 17.67 -14.00 27.25
CA ARG A 107 16.95 -14.26 25.99
C ARG A 107 16.88 -13.02 25.11
N ALA A 108 16.68 -13.25 23.82
CA ALA A 108 16.33 -12.22 22.85
C ALA A 108 15.28 -12.80 21.90
N THR A 109 14.12 -12.15 21.80
CA THR A 109 13.06 -12.56 20.86
C THR A 109 12.76 -11.44 19.90
N LEU A 110 12.62 -11.77 18.61
CA LEU A 110 12.16 -10.87 17.56
C LEU A 110 10.75 -11.27 17.13
N TRP A 111 9.83 -10.32 17.16
CA TRP A 111 8.44 -10.50 16.77
C TRP A 111 8.17 -9.78 15.46
N THR A 112 7.73 -10.51 14.43
CA THR A 112 7.43 -9.92 13.12
C THR A 112 6.25 -10.61 12.44
N LYS A 113 5.70 -10.03 11.38
CA LYS A 113 4.59 -10.62 10.61
C LYS A 113 5.03 -11.92 9.94
N LYS A 114 4.10 -12.86 9.75
CA LYS A 114 4.33 -14.17 9.09
C LYS A 114 5.16 -14.08 7.81
N MET A 115 4.80 -13.13 6.93
CA MET A 115 5.47 -12.92 5.64
C MET A 115 6.95 -12.50 5.77
N LEU A 116 7.37 -11.96 6.92
CA LEU A 116 8.74 -11.51 7.19
C LEU A 116 9.57 -12.52 8.00
N VAL A 117 8.97 -13.62 8.47
CA VAL A 117 9.70 -14.67 9.20
C VAL A 117 10.87 -15.25 8.39
N PRO A 118 10.75 -15.53 7.07
CA PRO A 118 11.90 -15.97 6.27
C PRO A 118 13.04 -14.94 6.21
N LEU A 119 12.71 -13.65 6.15
CA LEU A 119 13.70 -12.57 6.19
C LEU A 119 14.41 -12.52 7.54
N ALA A 120 13.65 -12.60 8.64
CA ALA A 120 14.21 -12.67 9.99
C ALA A 120 15.16 -13.87 10.14
N ASP A 121 14.77 -15.05 9.64
CA ASP A 121 15.61 -16.25 9.76
C ASP A 121 16.92 -16.13 8.98
N ARG A 122 16.96 -15.40 7.87
CA ARG A 122 18.20 -15.20 7.11
C ARG A 122 19.09 -14.07 7.62
N THR A 123 18.52 -13.05 8.26
CA THR A 123 19.25 -11.82 8.64
C THR A 123 19.72 -11.80 10.10
N VAL A 124 19.01 -12.51 10.98
CA VAL A 124 19.26 -12.51 12.42
C VAL A 124 20.09 -13.72 12.84
N ASP A 125 21.10 -13.54 13.70
CA ASP A 125 21.93 -14.64 14.22
C ASP A 125 21.19 -15.56 15.22
N CYS A 126 21.90 -16.58 15.71
CA CYS A 126 21.32 -17.61 16.57
C CYS A 126 21.09 -17.19 18.03
N ASN A 127 21.41 -15.96 18.41
CA ASN A 127 21.06 -15.43 19.73
C ASN A 127 19.56 -15.12 19.84
N TRP A 128 18.86 -15.05 18.70
CA TRP A 128 17.46 -14.65 18.63
C TRP A 128 16.52 -15.80 18.32
N GLN A 129 15.42 -15.81 19.06
CA GLN A 129 14.21 -16.55 18.72
C GLN A 129 13.27 -15.68 17.88
N ILE A 130 12.69 -16.24 16.82
CA ILE A 130 11.77 -15.54 15.92
C ILE A 130 10.33 -15.97 16.22
N LEU A 131 9.47 -14.98 16.45
CA LEU A 131 8.06 -15.13 16.80
C LEU A 131 7.20 -14.35 15.79
N GLU A 132 5.99 -14.87 15.56
CA GLU A 132 5.02 -14.39 14.58
C GLU A 132 3.98 -13.49 15.26
N LEU A 133 3.87 -12.26 14.79
CA LEU A 133 2.80 -11.33 15.15
C LEU A 133 1.46 -11.82 14.61
N ASP A 134 0.39 -11.53 15.35
CA ASP A 134 -1.01 -11.77 14.95
C ASP A 134 -1.36 -13.23 14.64
N SER A 135 -0.51 -14.17 15.07
CA SER A 135 -0.83 -15.60 14.97
C SER A 135 -1.88 -15.97 16.01
N LYS A 136 -2.94 -16.66 15.59
CA LYS A 136 -3.95 -17.23 16.50
C LYS A 136 -3.38 -18.30 17.44
N VAL A 137 -2.18 -18.80 17.15
CA VAL A 137 -1.53 -19.90 17.86
C VAL A 137 -0.41 -19.40 18.78
N GLN A 138 0.19 -18.22 18.49
CA GLN A 138 1.27 -17.66 19.31
C GLN A 138 0.74 -16.68 20.37
N LEU A 139 1.49 -16.56 21.47
CA LEU A 139 1.16 -15.69 22.59
C LEU A 139 1.28 -14.21 22.20
N SER A 140 0.41 -13.35 22.74
CA SER A 140 0.62 -11.91 22.73
C SER A 140 1.85 -11.52 23.56
N LEU A 141 2.38 -10.30 23.39
CA LEU A 141 3.51 -9.84 24.22
C LEU A 141 3.19 -9.94 25.73
N PRO A 142 2.04 -9.46 26.24
CA PRO A 142 1.70 -9.65 27.65
C PRO A 142 1.69 -11.11 28.11
N GLN A 143 1.12 -12.01 27.30
CA GLN A 143 1.08 -13.45 27.60
C GLN A 143 2.47 -14.08 27.58
N TYR A 144 3.33 -13.69 26.64
CA TYR A 144 4.72 -14.14 26.56
C TYR A 144 5.51 -13.69 27.80
N LEU A 145 5.36 -12.42 28.19
CA LEU A 145 6.05 -11.86 29.35
C LEU A 145 5.61 -12.55 30.65
N ASP A 146 4.30 -12.78 30.85
CA ASP A 146 3.79 -13.51 32.01
C ASP A 146 4.29 -14.96 32.06
N LYS A 147 4.26 -15.66 30.92
CA LYS A 147 4.60 -17.09 30.87
C LYS A 147 6.10 -17.37 30.96
N PHE A 148 6.94 -16.55 30.32
CA PHE A 148 8.36 -16.90 30.10
C PHE A 148 9.37 -15.92 30.69
N VAL A 149 8.97 -14.70 31.02
CA VAL A 149 9.90 -13.65 31.45
C VAL A 149 9.70 -13.26 32.92
N LYS A 150 8.46 -13.32 33.40
CA LYS A 150 8.09 -13.04 34.78
C LYS A 150 8.87 -13.91 35.75
N ARG A 151 9.65 -13.27 36.62
CA ARG A 151 10.37 -13.94 37.70
C ARG A 151 9.41 -14.17 38.87
N LYS A 152 9.49 -15.35 39.48
CA LYS A 152 8.82 -15.65 40.75
C LYS A 152 9.70 -15.16 41.89
N GLY A 153 9.19 -14.29 42.77
CA GLY A 153 9.92 -13.72 43.89
C GLY A 153 9.37 -12.35 44.31
N GLU A 154 9.98 -11.74 45.33
CA GLU A 154 9.54 -10.46 45.92
C GLU A 154 9.88 -9.24 45.06
N ARG A 155 10.88 -9.35 44.19
CA ARG A 155 11.32 -8.24 43.34
C ARG A 155 10.29 -7.97 42.24
N GLN A 156 9.83 -6.73 42.13
CA GLN A 156 8.89 -6.30 41.09
C GLN A 156 9.46 -6.59 39.69
N ASN A 157 8.62 -7.15 38.81
CA ASN A 157 8.99 -7.35 37.42
C ASN A 157 8.81 -6.04 36.66
N VAL A 158 9.89 -5.49 36.11
CA VAL A 158 9.93 -4.19 35.44
C VAL A 158 10.31 -4.39 33.98
N VAL A 159 9.38 -4.10 33.07
CA VAL A 159 9.63 -4.14 31.63
C VAL A 159 9.58 -2.70 31.11
N VAL A 160 10.59 -2.30 30.35
CA VAL A 160 10.67 -0.92 29.85
C VAL A 160 10.82 -0.85 28.34
N VAL A 161 10.36 0.26 27.77
CA VAL A 161 10.44 0.60 26.35
C VAL A 161 10.73 2.09 26.23
N ASP A 162 11.36 2.51 25.14
CA ASP A 162 11.49 3.93 24.83
C ASP A 162 10.10 4.52 24.48
N PRO A 163 9.53 5.40 25.33
CA PRO A 163 8.16 5.88 25.16
C PRO A 163 8.01 6.81 23.96
N THR A 164 9.12 7.31 23.39
CA THR A 164 9.10 8.12 22.17
C THR A 164 8.86 7.27 20.92
N LEU A 165 9.16 5.96 20.99
CA LEU A 165 9.17 5.05 19.85
C LEU A 165 8.01 4.05 19.85
N ILE A 166 7.04 4.19 20.73
CA ILE A 166 5.87 3.30 20.81
C ILE A 166 4.59 4.13 20.92
N SER A 167 3.54 3.72 20.21
CA SER A 167 2.25 4.41 20.26
C SER A 167 1.65 4.32 21.66
N ALA A 168 1.00 5.41 22.09
CA ALA A 168 0.26 5.43 23.35
C ALA A 168 -0.82 4.34 23.38
N THR A 169 -1.45 4.06 22.23
CA THR A 169 -2.49 3.02 22.12
C THR A 169 -1.95 1.64 22.47
N THR A 170 -0.84 1.23 21.85
CA THR A 170 -0.21 -0.08 22.09
C THR A 170 0.35 -0.14 23.51
N PHE A 171 1.01 0.92 23.97
CA PHE A 171 1.57 0.94 25.32
C PHE A 171 0.49 0.79 26.39
N LEU A 172 -0.60 1.55 26.33
CA LEU A 172 -1.67 1.51 27.33
C LEU A 172 -2.37 0.14 27.36
N ASP A 173 -2.58 -0.47 26.19
CA ASP A 173 -3.11 -1.84 26.10
C ASP A 173 -2.19 -2.86 26.78
N TRP A 174 -0.90 -2.84 26.45
CA TRP A 174 0.08 -3.74 27.07
C TRP A 174 0.22 -3.49 28.57
N ARG A 175 0.27 -2.23 29.00
CA ARG A 175 0.35 -1.83 30.41
C ARG A 175 -0.82 -2.42 31.20
N SER A 176 -2.05 -2.21 30.72
CA SER A 176 -3.26 -2.73 31.39
C SER A 176 -3.29 -4.25 31.49
N GLN A 177 -2.79 -4.97 30.47
CA GLN A 177 -2.72 -6.43 30.50
C GLN A 177 -1.60 -6.93 31.43
N LEU A 178 -0.45 -6.27 31.44
CA LEU A 178 0.72 -6.63 32.24
C LEU A 178 0.54 -6.33 33.74
N GLU A 179 -0.18 -5.27 34.08
CA GLU A 179 -0.53 -4.93 35.46
C GLU A 179 -1.36 -6.06 36.13
N LYS A 180 -2.29 -6.67 35.39
CA LYS A 180 -3.11 -7.81 35.89
C LYS A 180 -2.28 -9.03 36.29
N VAL A 181 -1.06 -9.12 35.77
CA VAL A 181 -0.13 -10.20 36.06
C VAL A 181 1.10 -9.71 36.85
N ASN A 182 0.99 -8.58 37.55
CA ASN A 182 2.04 -8.03 38.41
C ASN A 182 3.37 -7.76 37.67
N ILE A 183 3.29 -7.32 36.42
CA ILE A 183 4.43 -6.81 35.65
C ILE A 183 4.21 -5.31 35.43
N TYR A 184 5.14 -4.50 35.92
CA TYR A 184 5.16 -3.07 35.64
C TYR A 184 5.73 -2.83 34.24
N PHE A 185 4.96 -2.15 33.39
CA PHE A 185 5.39 -1.75 32.05
C PHE A 185 5.56 -0.23 32.00
N GLY A 186 6.80 0.23 31.85
CA GLY A 186 7.18 1.64 31.99
C GLY A 186 7.91 2.21 30.77
N GLY A 187 7.90 3.54 30.67
CA GLY A 187 8.70 4.29 29.70
C GLY A 187 10.09 4.61 30.24
N MET A 188 11.12 4.41 29.42
CA MET A 188 12.49 4.87 29.68
C MET A 188 13.01 5.68 28.50
N ARG A 189 13.19 6.99 28.70
CA ARG A 189 13.57 7.92 27.62
C ARG A 189 14.99 7.68 27.08
N GLU A 190 15.88 7.18 27.92
CA GLU A 190 17.22 6.80 27.48
C GLU A 190 17.16 5.47 26.72
N ASN A 191 17.51 5.49 25.43
CA ASN A 191 17.48 4.29 24.61
C ASN A 191 18.74 3.43 24.81
N LEU A 192 18.58 2.22 25.34
CA LEU A 192 19.73 1.33 25.61
C LEU A 192 20.41 0.82 24.33
N VAL A 193 19.70 0.75 23.20
CA VAL A 193 20.34 0.39 21.92
C VAL A 193 21.36 1.46 21.54
N ASP A 194 21.03 2.75 21.74
CA ASP A 194 21.92 3.85 21.41
C ASP A 194 23.22 3.83 22.23
N ARG A 195 23.18 3.30 23.46
CA ARG A 195 24.38 3.12 24.31
C ARG A 195 25.34 2.05 23.79
N VAL A 196 24.80 1.00 23.15
CA VAL A 196 25.60 -0.13 22.65
C VAL A 196 25.85 -0.07 21.13
N TRP A 197 25.25 0.88 20.43
CA TRP A 197 25.38 1.06 18.98
C TRP A 197 26.64 1.84 18.61
N ARG A 198 27.81 1.19 18.72
CA ARG A 198 29.14 1.81 18.56
C ARG A 198 29.36 2.48 17.20
N ASN A 199 28.83 1.90 16.11
CA ASN A 199 29.00 2.39 14.73
C ASN A 199 27.74 3.07 14.18
N ARG A 200 26.98 3.78 15.04
CA ARG A 200 25.77 4.48 14.60
C ARG A 200 26.13 5.60 13.63
N ALA A 201 25.64 5.50 12.39
CA ALA A 201 25.80 6.56 11.42
C ALA A 201 25.07 7.83 11.91
N PRO A 202 25.63 9.03 11.68
CA PRO A 202 24.92 10.28 11.95
C PRO A 202 23.59 10.30 11.19
N CYS A 203 22.56 10.85 11.84
CA CYS A 203 21.30 11.07 11.15
C CYS A 203 21.47 12.09 10.03
N ALA A 204 20.81 11.84 8.90
CA ALA A 204 20.81 12.78 7.78
C ALA A 204 20.32 14.15 8.24
N ARG A 205 20.90 15.21 7.67
CA ARG A 205 20.40 16.57 7.89
C ARG A 205 18.96 16.65 7.42
N GLN A 206 18.15 17.43 8.14
CA GLN A 206 16.78 17.73 7.73
C GLN A 206 16.78 18.34 6.33
N SER A 207 15.86 17.86 5.51
CA SER A 207 15.67 18.25 4.14
C SER A 207 15.06 19.64 4.01
N VAL A 208 15.12 20.19 2.80
CA VAL A 208 14.40 21.40 2.45
C VAL A 208 12.90 21.11 2.43
N VAL A 209 12.13 21.93 3.14
CA VAL A 209 10.68 21.87 3.20
C VAL A 209 10.10 22.90 2.25
N TYR A 210 9.35 22.42 1.25
CA TYR A 210 8.79 23.22 0.15
C TYR A 210 7.27 23.26 0.17
N HIS A 211 6.69 24.29 -0.45
CA HIS A 211 5.23 24.47 -0.52
C HIS A 211 4.64 23.89 -1.81
N LEU A 212 3.52 23.18 -1.67
CA LEU A 212 2.71 22.72 -2.80
C LEU A 212 1.65 23.75 -3.17
N PRO A 213 1.65 24.27 -4.42
CA PRO A 213 0.66 25.23 -4.88
C PRO A 213 -0.78 24.71 -4.80
N THR A 214 -1.74 25.60 -4.55
CA THR A 214 -3.17 25.26 -4.54
C THR A 214 -3.65 24.65 -5.85
N ALA A 215 -3.02 24.99 -6.98
CA ALA A 215 -3.28 24.37 -8.27
C ALA A 215 -3.02 22.85 -8.30
N MET A 216 -2.19 22.33 -7.39
CA MET A 216 -1.93 20.89 -7.25
C MET A 216 -2.71 20.27 -6.08
N THR A 217 -2.98 21.03 -5.01
CA THR A 217 -3.64 20.51 -3.80
C THR A 217 -5.16 20.64 -3.83
N GLY A 218 -5.73 21.42 -4.75
CA GLY A 218 -7.16 21.69 -4.88
C GLY A 218 -7.76 22.58 -3.80
N LYS A 219 -7.13 22.64 -2.63
CA LYS A 219 -7.57 23.43 -1.49
C LYS A 219 -6.39 24.15 -0.82
N PRO A 220 -6.51 25.45 -0.50
CA PRO A 220 -5.49 26.14 0.26
C PRO A 220 -5.46 25.69 1.72
N TRP A 221 -4.29 25.76 2.36
CA TRP A 221 -4.11 25.29 3.73
C TRP A 221 -5.03 26.01 4.74
N VAL A 222 -5.34 27.30 4.51
CA VAL A 222 -6.22 28.10 5.38
C VAL A 222 -7.63 27.52 5.45
N GLU A 223 -8.18 27.03 4.34
CA GLU A 223 -9.50 26.40 4.33
C GLU A 223 -9.49 25.07 5.07
N LYS A 224 -8.40 24.29 4.95
CA LYS A 224 -8.21 23.05 5.72
C LYS A 224 -8.16 23.34 7.22
N VAL A 225 -7.44 24.38 7.64
CA VAL A 225 -7.38 24.83 9.04
C VAL A 225 -8.75 25.30 9.53
N LYS A 226 -9.50 26.03 8.71
CA LYS A 226 -10.87 26.48 9.04
C LYS A 226 -11.82 25.31 9.24
N GLU A 227 -11.79 24.32 8.34
CA GLU A 227 -12.59 23.10 8.44
C GLU A 227 -12.22 22.29 9.68
N LEU A 228 -10.92 22.12 9.95
CA LEU A 228 -10.43 21.42 11.14
C LEU A 228 -10.88 22.12 12.43
N ARG A 229 -10.78 23.46 12.50
CA ARG A 229 -11.27 24.23 13.66
C ARG A 229 -12.76 24.04 13.89
N LYS A 230 -13.56 23.96 12.82
CA LYS A 230 -14.99 23.66 12.92
C LYS A 230 -15.21 22.26 13.51
N ASP A 231 -14.54 21.25 12.97
CA ASP A 231 -14.64 19.86 13.46
C ASP A 231 -14.26 19.75 14.96
N LEU A 232 -13.18 20.42 15.36
CA LEU A 232 -12.75 20.48 16.77
C LEU A 232 -13.85 21.09 17.67
N ARG A 233 -14.50 22.18 17.26
CA ARG A 233 -15.63 22.76 18.01
C ARG A 233 -16.82 21.81 18.08
N ASP A 234 -17.18 21.17 16.97
CA ASP A 234 -18.25 20.18 16.90
C ASP A 234 -17.97 18.98 17.84
N GLN A 235 -16.69 18.69 18.11
CA GLN A 235 -16.23 17.67 19.03
C GLN A 235 -16.01 18.12 20.49
N LEU A 236 -16.31 19.39 20.80
CA LEU A 236 -16.07 20.03 22.09
C LEU A 236 -14.60 19.98 22.54
N VAL A 237 -13.68 20.24 21.60
CA VAL A 237 -12.24 20.39 21.85
C VAL A 237 -11.73 21.71 21.24
N ASP A 238 -10.81 22.36 21.93
CA ASP A 238 -10.32 23.70 21.59
C ASP A 238 -9.10 23.65 20.65
N GLY A 239 -8.34 22.55 20.69
CA GLY A 239 -7.15 22.35 19.88
C GLY A 239 -6.79 20.89 19.63
N ILE A 240 -5.72 20.66 18.87
CA ILE A 240 -5.19 19.36 18.49
C ILE A 240 -3.66 19.38 18.42
N LEU A 241 -3.03 18.30 18.89
CA LEU A 241 -1.62 18.01 18.59
C LEU A 241 -1.54 17.06 17.39
N VAL A 242 -0.88 17.49 16.32
CA VAL A 242 -0.65 16.68 15.11
C VAL A 242 0.81 16.22 15.12
N THR A 243 1.01 14.90 15.25
CA THR A 243 2.34 14.27 15.36
C THR A 243 2.75 13.51 14.11
N SER A 244 1.79 13.17 13.26
CA SER A 244 2.01 12.41 12.02
C SER A 244 2.50 13.35 10.91
N PRO A 245 3.71 13.15 10.34
CA PRO A 245 4.26 14.00 9.29
C PRO A 245 3.37 14.14 8.05
N ASP A 246 2.62 13.09 7.68
CA ASP A 246 1.70 13.13 6.53
C ASP A 246 0.48 14.02 6.77
N GLU A 247 -0.04 14.06 8.00
CA GLU A 247 -1.11 14.96 8.41
C GLU A 247 -0.64 16.41 8.42
N VAL A 248 0.56 16.69 8.96
CA VAL A 248 1.16 18.04 8.94
C VAL A 248 1.39 18.51 7.50
N ALA A 249 2.02 17.68 6.68
CA ALA A 249 2.29 17.95 5.27
C ALA A 249 1.00 18.24 4.47
N TRP A 250 -0.07 17.47 4.71
CA TRP A 250 -1.35 17.68 4.05
C TRP A 250 -2.08 18.93 4.55
N LEU A 251 -2.10 19.17 5.86
CA LEU A 251 -2.81 20.29 6.48
C LEU A 251 -2.24 21.63 5.98
N LEU A 252 -0.91 21.74 5.90
CA LEU A 252 -0.21 22.98 5.58
C LEU A 252 0.24 23.11 4.11
N ASN A 253 -0.11 22.13 3.25
CA ASN A 253 0.37 22.06 1.87
C ASN A 253 1.91 22.14 1.77
N LEU A 254 2.63 21.41 2.63
CA LEU A 254 4.08 21.36 2.65
C LEU A 254 4.57 19.95 2.32
N ARG A 255 5.80 19.82 1.82
CA ARG A 255 6.49 18.54 1.56
C ARG A 255 7.96 18.65 1.89
N GLY A 256 8.62 17.51 2.08
CA GLY A 256 10.06 17.41 2.29
C GLY A 256 10.57 16.01 1.96
N LYS A 257 11.79 15.67 2.36
CA LYS A 257 12.46 14.39 2.03
C LYS A 257 13.21 13.80 3.22
N ASP A 258 12.68 13.96 4.43
CA ASP A 258 13.32 13.43 5.66
C ASP A 258 13.15 11.90 5.79
N PHE A 259 12.16 11.33 5.10
CA PHE A 259 11.82 9.92 5.17
C PHE A 259 12.00 9.26 3.80
N SER A 260 12.64 8.09 3.75
CA SER A 260 12.87 7.37 2.49
C SER A 260 11.56 6.98 1.83
N TYR A 261 11.47 7.19 0.51
CA TYR A 261 10.30 6.89 -0.32
C TYR A 261 9.02 7.66 0.07
N GLN A 262 9.13 8.69 0.91
CA GLN A 262 8.01 9.47 1.38
C GLN A 262 8.35 10.96 1.33
N GLU A 263 7.55 11.76 0.64
CA GLU A 263 7.76 13.21 0.55
C GLU A 263 7.31 13.96 1.83
N LEU A 264 7.86 13.56 2.97
CA LEU A 264 7.49 14.04 4.31
C LEU A 264 8.69 14.66 5.02
N PHE A 265 8.40 15.49 6.03
CA PHE A 265 9.41 16.18 6.84
C PHE A 265 9.06 16.11 8.32
N ARG A 266 10.09 16.09 9.17
CA ARG A 266 9.95 16.03 10.62
C ARG A 266 9.28 17.29 11.11
N SER A 267 8.09 17.11 11.67
CA SER A 267 7.29 18.23 12.12
C SER A 267 6.24 17.83 13.15
N TYR A 268 5.91 18.79 14.00
CA TYR A 268 4.74 18.75 14.86
C TYR A 268 3.89 20.00 14.62
N VAL A 269 2.57 19.89 14.80
CA VAL A 269 1.68 21.04 14.83
C VAL A 269 0.87 21.04 16.11
N TYR A 270 0.82 22.18 16.79
CA TYR A 270 -0.22 22.49 17.76
C TYR A 270 -1.17 23.51 17.13
N LEU A 271 -2.44 23.14 16.97
CA LEU A 271 -3.46 24.00 16.37
C LEU A 271 -4.58 24.20 17.37
N ASN A 272 -4.96 25.45 17.58
CA ASN A 272 -6.15 25.83 18.34
C ASN A 272 -7.04 26.78 17.52
N GLN A 273 -8.07 27.33 18.16
CA GLN A 273 -9.04 28.21 17.50
C GLN A 273 -8.41 29.49 16.94
N SER A 274 -7.30 29.97 17.50
CA SER A 274 -6.71 31.26 17.15
C SER A 274 -5.39 31.15 16.39
N SER A 275 -4.62 30.09 16.58
CA SER A 275 -3.21 29.97 16.14
C SER A 275 -2.87 28.59 15.58
N VAL A 276 -1.79 28.53 14.81
CA VAL A 276 -1.17 27.30 14.30
C VAL A 276 0.32 27.37 14.58
N HIS A 277 0.78 26.60 15.56
CA HIS A 277 2.19 26.48 15.91
C HIS A 277 2.81 25.33 15.12
N LEU A 278 3.72 25.63 14.20
CA LEU A 278 4.46 24.63 13.42
C LEU A 278 5.89 24.50 13.98
N PHE A 279 6.26 23.29 14.38
CA PHE A 279 7.61 22.93 14.82
C PHE A 279 8.30 22.18 13.69
N ALA A 280 9.17 22.84 12.95
CA ALA A 280 9.87 22.26 11.80
C ALA A 280 11.10 23.09 11.45
N ASN A 281 12.07 22.45 10.82
CA ASN A 281 13.28 23.10 10.31
C ASN A 281 13.30 23.03 8.77
N GLY A 282 14.19 23.79 8.14
CA GLY A 282 14.46 23.65 6.70
C GLY A 282 13.40 24.23 5.76
N LEU A 283 12.43 25.00 6.27
CA LEU A 283 11.44 25.66 5.42
C LEU A 283 12.09 26.67 4.47
N GLU A 284 11.83 26.53 3.18
CA GLU A 284 12.30 27.45 2.15
C GLU A 284 11.52 28.79 2.15
N LYS A 285 12.01 29.75 1.35
CA LYS A 285 11.42 31.10 1.26
C LYS A 285 9.97 31.08 0.78
N GLU A 286 9.65 30.25 -0.20
CA GLU A 286 8.30 30.10 -0.75
C GLU A 286 7.35 29.47 0.27
N ALA A 287 7.81 28.47 1.04
CA ALA A 287 7.05 27.89 2.14
C ALA A 287 6.79 28.92 3.26
N HIS A 288 7.81 29.69 3.65
CA HIS A 288 7.65 30.81 4.58
C HIS A 288 6.60 31.81 4.10
N ARG A 289 6.68 32.22 2.82
CA ARG A 289 5.76 33.17 2.22
C ARG A 289 4.34 32.60 2.19
N ALA A 290 4.16 31.35 1.79
CA ALA A 290 2.84 30.71 1.69
C ALA A 290 2.12 30.61 3.05
N LEU A 291 2.86 30.41 4.15
CA LEU A 291 2.30 30.38 5.50
C LEU A 291 2.04 31.78 6.09
N LYS A 292 2.88 32.78 5.80
CA LYS A 292 2.74 34.13 6.38
C LYS A 292 1.82 35.07 5.59
N THR A 293 1.64 34.84 4.29
CA THR A 293 0.83 35.72 3.42
C THR A 293 -0.66 35.51 3.57
N ARG A 294 -1.10 34.39 4.15
CA ARG A 294 -2.53 34.09 4.31
C ARG A 294 -2.90 34.06 5.79
N THR A 295 -3.97 34.74 6.12
CA THR A 295 -4.46 34.92 7.49
C THR A 295 -5.49 33.85 7.82
N CYS A 296 -5.46 33.33 9.04
CA CYS A 296 -6.27 32.16 9.39
C CYS A 296 -7.73 32.47 9.72
N ASP A 297 -8.03 33.73 10.03
CA ASP A 297 -9.35 34.39 10.09
C ASP A 297 -9.09 35.87 10.51
N GLN A 298 -9.97 36.81 10.17
CA GLN A 298 -9.91 38.22 10.60
C GLN A 298 -8.62 39.01 10.24
N GLY A 299 -7.88 38.64 9.19
CA GLY A 299 -6.75 39.44 8.71
C GLY A 299 -5.48 39.38 9.56
N LYS A 300 -5.38 38.48 10.55
CA LYS A 300 -4.16 38.27 11.36
C LYS A 300 -3.39 37.03 10.92
N ASN A 301 -2.07 37.15 10.82
CA ASN A 301 -1.20 35.98 10.65
C ASN A 301 -1.30 35.13 11.92
N CYS A 302 -1.71 33.87 11.78
CA CYS A 302 -1.85 32.97 12.92
C CYS A 302 -0.80 31.85 12.96
N VAL A 303 0.05 31.74 11.94
CA VAL A 303 1.07 30.71 11.89
C VAL A 303 2.31 31.19 12.63
N ILE A 304 2.69 30.44 13.66
CA ILE A 304 3.88 30.68 14.48
C ILE A 304 4.86 29.56 14.20
N LEU A 305 6.02 29.92 13.68
CA LEU A 305 7.07 28.97 13.33
C LEU A 305 8.03 28.81 14.51
N HIS A 306 8.36 27.56 14.83
CA HIS A 306 9.30 27.18 15.88
C HIS A 306 10.33 26.20 15.31
N ASP A 307 11.55 26.25 15.83
CA ASP A 307 12.51 25.18 15.58
C ASP A 307 11.95 23.84 16.07
N TYR A 308 12.22 22.77 15.33
CA TYR A 308 11.76 21.41 15.67
C TYR A 308 12.09 21.02 17.12
N ALA A 309 13.29 21.38 17.59
CA ALA A 309 13.76 21.07 18.94
C ALA A 309 12.97 21.75 20.08
N LYS A 310 12.22 22.82 19.78
CA LYS A 310 11.40 23.55 20.77
C LYS A 310 10.09 22.85 21.10
N PHE A 311 9.72 21.80 20.37
CA PHE A 311 8.48 21.07 20.62
C PHE A 311 8.41 20.48 22.03
N ASP A 312 9.50 19.91 22.55
CA ASP A 312 9.53 19.30 23.88
C ASP A 312 9.25 20.31 24.99
N THR A 313 9.90 21.48 24.92
CA THR A 313 9.69 22.60 25.83
C THR A 313 8.25 23.12 25.71
N PHE A 314 7.74 23.31 24.49
CA PHE A 314 6.38 23.78 24.28
C PHE A 314 5.33 22.81 24.85
N LEU A 315 5.53 21.51 24.66
CA LEU A 315 4.65 20.46 25.18
C LEU A 315 4.59 20.47 26.72
N LYS A 316 5.72 20.69 27.39
CA LYS A 316 5.82 20.67 28.86
C LYS A 316 5.44 21.97 29.55
N GLU A 317 5.70 23.10 28.90
CA GLU A 317 5.62 24.42 29.54
C GLU A 317 4.45 25.26 29.05
N THR A 318 4.02 25.06 27.80
CA THR A 318 2.98 25.89 27.18
C THR A 318 1.63 25.19 27.18
N VAL A 319 1.57 23.97 26.67
CA VAL A 319 0.28 23.23 26.54
C VAL A 319 -0.43 23.05 27.89
N PRO A 320 0.24 22.71 29.01
CA PRO A 320 -0.42 22.54 30.31
C PRO A 320 -1.06 23.81 30.86
N ARG A 321 -0.47 24.96 30.53
CA ARG A 321 -0.89 26.28 31.02
C ARG A 321 -2.10 26.83 30.27
N THR A 322 -2.47 26.23 29.14
CA THR A 322 -3.71 26.62 28.46
C THR A 322 -4.91 26.08 29.23
N SER A 323 -6.04 26.80 29.18
CA SER A 323 -7.33 26.29 29.64
C SER A 323 -8.04 25.42 28.59
N GLU A 324 -7.35 25.13 27.48
CA GLU A 324 -7.89 24.45 26.31
C GLU A 324 -8.03 22.95 26.55
N ARG A 325 -9.11 22.35 26.04
CA ARG A 325 -9.26 20.90 25.94
C ARG A 325 -8.69 20.43 24.60
N ILE A 326 -7.64 19.62 24.63
CA ILE A 326 -6.89 19.27 23.41
C ILE A 326 -7.23 17.87 22.90
N LEU A 327 -7.21 17.66 21.59
CA LEU A 327 -7.31 16.34 20.97
C LEU A 327 -5.90 15.74 20.81
N LEU A 328 -5.74 14.50 21.29
CA LEU A 328 -4.57 13.67 21.03
C LEU A 328 -4.94 12.55 20.04
N PRO A 329 -4.26 12.47 18.88
CA PRO A 329 -4.49 11.40 17.91
C PRO A 329 -4.27 10.00 18.51
N LYS A 330 -5.32 9.19 18.52
CA LYS A 330 -5.29 7.75 18.79
C LYS A 330 -4.98 6.97 17.52
N GLN A 331 -4.40 5.77 17.67
CA GLN A 331 -4.15 4.86 16.56
C GLN A 331 -5.46 4.55 15.80
N TYR A 332 -5.42 4.71 14.49
CA TYR A 332 -6.54 4.43 13.59
C TYR A 332 -6.03 4.18 12.17
N GLY A 333 -6.54 3.12 11.52
CA GLY A 333 -6.09 2.72 10.19
C GLY A 333 -4.58 2.46 10.16
N THR A 334 -3.87 3.16 9.28
CA THR A 334 -2.40 3.05 9.13
C THR A 334 -1.61 4.04 10.00
N SER A 335 -2.28 4.92 10.75
CA SER A 335 -1.62 5.87 11.64
C SER A 335 -1.53 5.31 13.05
N PHE A 336 -0.34 5.38 13.65
CA PHE A 336 -0.08 4.93 15.02
C PHE A 336 -0.54 5.94 16.09
N GLY A 337 -0.96 7.15 15.71
CA GLY A 337 -1.34 8.21 16.65
C GLY A 337 -0.14 8.87 17.34
N VAL A 338 -0.32 9.36 18.56
CA VAL A 338 0.75 9.96 19.37
C VAL A 338 1.64 8.90 20.01
N SER A 339 2.91 9.24 20.21
CA SER A 339 3.83 8.43 21.02
C SER A 339 3.40 8.44 22.49
N THR A 340 3.81 7.39 23.21
CA THR A 340 3.53 7.25 24.65
C THR A 340 4.09 8.43 25.42
N TYR A 341 5.29 8.90 25.05
CA TYR A 341 5.91 10.06 25.67
C TYR A 341 5.00 11.31 25.63
N ILE A 342 4.42 11.60 24.47
CA ILE A 342 3.52 12.75 24.31
C ILE A 342 2.24 12.55 25.13
N TYR A 343 1.66 11.35 25.07
CA TYR A 343 0.46 11.01 25.84
C TYR A 343 0.68 11.18 27.35
N GLU A 344 1.73 10.56 27.91
CA GLU A 344 2.00 10.61 29.35
C GLU A 344 2.34 12.01 29.84
N THR A 345 3.09 12.79 29.03
CA THR A 345 3.38 14.19 29.35
C THR A 345 2.09 15.00 29.48
N ILE A 346 1.15 14.83 28.55
CA ILE A 346 -0.14 15.51 28.58
C ILE A 346 -1.03 14.99 29.71
N ASP A 347 -1.12 13.67 29.88
CA ASP A 347 -1.99 13.05 30.88
C ASP A 347 -1.63 13.50 32.31
N GLN A 348 -0.33 13.50 32.62
CA GLN A 348 0.20 13.94 33.92
C GLN A 348 -0.04 15.44 34.18
N GLN A 349 0.05 16.27 33.15
CA GLN A 349 0.05 17.73 33.30
C GLN A 349 -1.31 18.39 33.08
N MET A 350 -2.19 17.78 32.27
CA MET A 350 -3.50 18.35 31.91
C MET A 350 -4.65 17.81 32.77
N GLY A 351 -4.43 16.78 33.60
CA GLY A 351 -5.45 16.25 34.51
C GLY A 351 -6.72 15.80 33.80
N GLY A 352 -6.59 15.12 32.65
CA GLY A 352 -7.72 14.66 31.85
C GLY A 352 -8.37 15.70 30.95
N ARG A 353 -7.85 16.94 30.87
CA ARG A 353 -8.31 17.98 29.91
C ARG A 353 -7.88 17.72 28.46
N PHE A 354 -8.02 16.49 28.00
CA PHE A 354 -7.77 16.11 26.62
C PHE A 354 -8.78 15.05 26.14
N LYS A 355 -8.81 14.81 24.84
CA LYS A 355 -9.62 13.77 24.20
C LYS A 355 -8.72 12.89 23.36
N PHE A 356 -8.57 11.62 23.75
CA PHE A 356 -7.76 10.64 23.03
C PHE A 356 -8.61 9.89 22.00
N THR A 357 -8.63 10.38 20.76
CA THR A 357 -9.47 9.87 19.68
C THR A 357 -8.79 10.04 18.32
N LYS A 358 -9.40 9.49 17.26
CA LYS A 358 -8.92 9.62 15.89
C LYS A 358 -8.77 11.09 15.49
N SER A 359 -7.70 11.42 14.74
CA SER A 359 -7.50 12.74 14.15
C SER A 359 -8.52 13.01 13.02
N PRO A 360 -9.25 14.13 13.04
CA PRO A 360 -10.16 14.52 11.94
C PRO A 360 -9.45 14.70 10.60
N ILE A 361 -8.17 15.07 10.62
CA ILE A 361 -7.34 15.27 9.42
C ILE A 361 -7.28 13.98 8.59
N GLN A 362 -7.36 12.82 9.23
CA GLN A 362 -7.38 11.53 8.54
C GLN A 362 -8.59 11.37 7.62
N ASP A 363 -9.77 11.78 8.08
CA ASP A 363 -10.99 11.74 7.27
C ASP A 363 -10.97 12.82 6.19
N MET A 364 -10.54 14.03 6.55
CA MET A 364 -10.45 15.15 5.63
C MET A 364 -9.51 14.84 4.45
N LYS A 365 -8.35 14.21 4.70
CA LYS A 365 -7.40 13.82 3.63
C LYS A 365 -7.74 12.51 2.94
N ALA A 366 -8.65 11.72 3.52
CA ALA A 366 -9.11 10.47 2.91
C ALA A 366 -9.99 10.75 1.68
N VAL A 367 -10.78 11.83 1.69
CA VAL A 367 -11.60 12.27 0.55
C VAL A 367 -10.81 13.27 -0.29
N LYS A 368 -10.55 12.93 -1.56
CA LYS A 368 -9.69 13.74 -2.43
C LYS A 368 -10.54 14.77 -3.15
N THR A 369 -10.00 15.98 -3.31
CA THR A 369 -10.60 17.01 -4.15
C THR A 369 -10.56 16.60 -5.62
N THR A 370 -11.37 17.25 -6.47
CA THR A 370 -11.37 17.02 -7.92
C THR A 370 -10.00 17.30 -8.54
N VAL A 371 -9.29 18.32 -8.05
CA VAL A 371 -7.92 18.66 -8.48
C VAL A 371 -6.93 17.56 -8.08
N GLU A 372 -6.97 17.08 -6.84
CA GLU A 372 -6.12 15.96 -6.41
C GLU A 372 -6.42 14.70 -7.22
N ILE A 373 -7.69 14.39 -7.49
CA ILE A 373 -8.10 13.26 -8.34
C ILE A 373 -7.55 13.41 -9.76
N HIS A 374 -7.63 14.60 -10.35
CA HIS A 374 -7.12 14.85 -11.70
C HIS A 374 -5.59 14.71 -11.75
N ALA A 375 -4.87 15.32 -10.81
CA ALA A 375 -3.42 15.19 -10.70
C ALA A 375 -3.00 13.72 -10.52
N MET A 376 -3.73 12.96 -9.71
CA MET A 376 -3.50 11.53 -9.54
C MET A 376 -3.73 10.75 -10.84
N LYS A 377 -4.76 11.08 -11.64
CA LYS A 377 -4.98 10.47 -12.96
C LYS A 377 -3.82 10.72 -13.93
N GLU A 378 -3.40 11.98 -14.06
CA GLU A 378 -2.31 12.35 -14.97
C GLU A 378 -0.99 11.68 -14.57
N ALA A 379 -0.71 11.62 -13.27
CA ALA A 379 0.52 11.05 -12.78
C ALA A 379 0.56 9.52 -13.04
N ASN A 380 -0.55 8.79 -12.88
CA ASN A 380 -0.62 7.35 -13.20
C ASN A 380 -0.50 7.05 -14.69
N PHE A 381 -1.06 7.93 -15.52
CA PHE A 381 -0.95 7.81 -16.97
C PHE A 381 0.52 7.81 -17.40
N LYS A 382 1.32 8.74 -16.85
CA LYS A 382 2.77 8.81 -17.10
C LYS A 382 3.52 7.59 -16.58
N ASP A 383 3.18 7.07 -15.40
CA ASP A 383 3.80 5.83 -14.89
C ASP A 383 3.48 4.62 -15.77
N SER A 384 2.25 4.55 -16.28
CA SER A 384 1.82 3.48 -17.19
C SER A 384 2.63 3.54 -18.49
N VAL A 385 2.85 4.73 -19.05
CA VAL A 385 3.73 4.95 -20.22
C VAL A 385 5.17 4.49 -19.93
N ALA A 386 5.72 4.87 -18.78
CA ALA A 386 7.06 4.46 -18.36
C ALA A 386 7.18 2.93 -18.21
N PHE A 387 6.19 2.31 -17.56
CA PHE A 387 6.18 0.88 -17.29
C PHE A 387 6.02 0.06 -18.57
N VAL A 388 5.10 0.44 -19.47
CA VAL A 388 4.93 -0.20 -20.79
C VAL A 388 6.21 -0.09 -21.61
N SER A 389 6.84 1.08 -21.63
CA SER A 389 8.13 1.29 -22.31
C SER A 389 9.24 0.41 -21.73
N PHE A 390 9.28 0.25 -20.41
CA PHE A 390 10.22 -0.63 -19.72
C PHE A 390 10.00 -2.11 -20.11
N MET A 391 8.75 -2.59 -20.04
CA MET A 391 8.42 -3.98 -20.34
C MET A 391 8.73 -4.35 -21.80
N ALA A 392 8.36 -3.49 -22.76
CA ALA A 392 8.69 -3.69 -24.17
C ALA A 392 10.21 -3.82 -24.39
N GLN A 393 11.00 -2.97 -23.72
CA GLN A 393 12.46 -3.01 -23.81
C GLN A 393 13.05 -4.27 -23.13
N LEU A 394 12.51 -4.68 -21.98
CA LEU A 394 12.94 -5.88 -21.27
C LEU A 394 12.69 -7.13 -22.13
N GLU A 395 11.47 -7.30 -22.65
CA GLU A 395 11.12 -8.45 -23.49
C GLU A 395 11.96 -8.51 -24.77
N GLN A 396 12.19 -7.38 -25.44
CA GLN A 396 13.05 -7.34 -26.63
C GLN A 396 14.47 -7.82 -26.30
N LYS A 397 15.07 -7.32 -25.20
CA LYS A 397 16.42 -7.71 -24.78
C LYS A 397 16.51 -9.21 -24.48
N VAL A 398 15.53 -9.75 -23.75
CA VAL A 398 15.46 -11.19 -23.47
C VAL A 398 15.30 -11.99 -24.77
N LYS A 399 14.44 -11.54 -25.70
CA LYS A 399 14.19 -12.22 -26.99
C LYS A 399 15.43 -12.30 -27.88
N ILE A 400 16.27 -11.27 -27.90
CA ILE A 400 17.53 -11.28 -28.68
C ILE A 400 18.70 -11.90 -27.92
N GLY A 401 18.45 -12.51 -26.76
CA GLY A 401 19.46 -13.23 -25.97
C GLY A 401 20.38 -12.35 -25.13
N LEU A 402 20.07 -11.06 -24.94
CA LEU A 402 20.84 -10.21 -24.03
C LEU A 402 20.49 -10.53 -22.58
N SER A 403 21.51 -10.81 -21.77
CA SER A 403 21.36 -11.08 -20.34
C SER A 403 20.98 -9.81 -19.59
N VAL A 404 19.77 -9.79 -19.01
CA VAL A 404 19.29 -8.73 -18.11
C VAL A 404 19.06 -9.37 -16.73
N SER A 405 19.76 -8.91 -15.70
CA SER A 405 19.52 -9.38 -14.33
C SER A 405 18.37 -8.62 -13.66
N GLU A 406 17.82 -9.19 -12.58
CA GLU A 406 16.78 -8.53 -11.76
C GLU A 406 17.18 -7.10 -11.32
N HIS A 407 18.43 -6.89 -10.87
CA HIS A 407 18.93 -5.56 -10.52
C HIS A 407 18.95 -4.59 -11.71
N VAL A 408 19.39 -5.06 -12.89
CA VAL A 408 19.41 -4.24 -14.11
C VAL A 408 17.99 -3.86 -14.54
N ALA A 409 17.01 -4.76 -14.38
CA ALA A 409 15.62 -4.49 -14.69
C ALA A 409 15.01 -3.38 -13.82
N ILE A 410 15.36 -3.31 -12.52
CA ILE A 410 14.94 -2.20 -11.64
C ILE A 410 15.48 -0.87 -12.17
N ASN A 411 16.79 -0.80 -12.45
CA ASN A 411 17.42 0.42 -12.95
C ASN A 411 16.85 0.85 -14.32
N MET A 412 16.46 -0.12 -15.16
CA MET A 412 15.78 0.18 -16.42
C MET A 412 14.41 0.84 -16.19
N LEU A 413 13.60 0.32 -15.25
CA LEU A 413 12.30 0.93 -14.93
C LEU A 413 12.47 2.32 -14.32
N GLU A 414 13.42 2.50 -13.41
CA GLU A 414 13.69 3.81 -12.79
C GLU A 414 14.03 4.87 -13.84
N LYS A 415 14.91 4.55 -14.80
CA LYS A 415 15.23 5.45 -15.91
C LYS A 415 14.00 5.83 -16.74
N LYS A 416 13.09 4.87 -17.02
CA LYS A 416 11.84 5.18 -17.74
C LYS A 416 10.91 6.11 -16.96
N ARG A 417 10.94 6.05 -15.63
CA ARG A 417 10.21 6.96 -14.75
C ARG A 417 10.86 8.34 -14.68
N GLU A 418 12.19 8.41 -14.63
CA GLU A 418 12.96 9.67 -14.67
C GLU A 418 12.66 10.49 -15.94
N ASP A 419 12.42 9.82 -17.07
CA ASP A 419 12.02 10.46 -18.33
C ASP A 419 10.60 11.11 -18.26
N GLN A 420 9.78 10.79 -17.25
CA GLN A 420 8.43 11.33 -17.12
C GLN A 420 8.42 12.69 -16.44
N LYS A 421 7.65 13.62 -17.01
CA LYS A 421 7.46 14.97 -16.43
C LYS A 421 6.91 14.88 -14.99
N TRP A 422 7.58 15.59 -14.08
CA TRP A 422 7.29 15.68 -12.63
C TRP A 422 7.61 14.42 -11.81
N TYR A 423 8.45 13.53 -12.31
CA TYR A 423 9.04 12.48 -11.47
C TYR A 423 9.87 13.09 -10.33
N VAL A 424 9.67 12.58 -9.11
CA VAL A 424 10.44 13.01 -7.92
C VAL A 424 11.24 11.87 -7.30
N GLY A 425 10.77 10.62 -7.43
CA GLY A 425 11.38 9.43 -6.86
C GLY A 425 10.41 8.26 -6.77
N ASN A 426 10.92 7.10 -6.37
CA ASN A 426 10.09 5.93 -6.10
C ASN A 426 9.28 6.08 -4.80
N SER A 427 8.05 5.53 -4.76
CA SER A 427 7.18 5.58 -3.58
C SER A 427 7.37 4.41 -2.61
N VAL A 428 8.12 3.40 -3.03
CA VAL A 428 8.54 2.24 -2.24
C VAL A 428 9.91 1.78 -2.74
N HIS A 429 10.61 0.96 -1.95
CA HIS A 429 11.79 0.25 -2.44
C HIS A 429 11.38 -0.69 -3.58
N PRO A 430 11.88 -0.50 -4.82
CA PRO A 430 11.56 -1.39 -5.93
C PRO A 430 12.15 -2.78 -5.69
N ARG A 431 11.45 -3.83 -6.11
CA ARG A 431 11.89 -5.22 -6.00
C ARG A 431 11.56 -5.93 -7.30
N SER A 432 12.52 -6.68 -7.82
CA SER A 432 12.44 -7.43 -9.07
C SER A 432 12.81 -8.88 -8.77
N TYR A 433 12.00 -9.81 -9.25
CA TYR A 433 12.08 -11.23 -8.94
C TYR A 433 11.91 -12.05 -10.21
N TYR A 434 12.71 -13.10 -10.36
CA TYR A 434 12.64 -14.03 -11.47
C TYR A 434 12.69 -15.49 -10.98
N GLY A 435 11.84 -16.34 -11.56
CA GLY A 435 11.77 -17.76 -11.24
C GLY A 435 11.60 -18.06 -9.77
N ILE A 436 12.51 -18.81 -9.16
CA ILE A 436 12.42 -19.23 -7.75
C ILE A 436 12.34 -18.05 -6.78
N ASN A 437 12.92 -16.89 -7.14
CA ASN A 437 12.90 -15.70 -6.30
C ASN A 437 11.49 -15.11 -6.14
N THR A 438 10.56 -15.43 -7.05
CA THR A 438 9.16 -14.95 -6.99
C THR A 438 8.37 -15.54 -5.82
N ALA A 439 8.80 -16.69 -5.28
CA ALA A 439 8.15 -17.36 -4.15
C ALA A 439 8.45 -16.69 -2.80
N ASP A 440 9.40 -15.75 -2.76
CA ASP A 440 9.85 -15.09 -1.54
C ASP A 440 9.42 -13.63 -1.48
N PRO A 441 8.40 -13.27 -0.67
CA PRO A 441 7.88 -11.92 -0.59
C PRO A 441 8.87 -10.91 0.03
N THR A 442 10.02 -11.38 0.51
CA THR A 442 11.06 -10.58 1.18
C THR A 442 12.36 -10.46 0.40
N TYR A 443 12.50 -11.17 -0.72
CA TYR A 443 13.68 -11.08 -1.56
C TYR A 443 13.83 -9.66 -2.13
N SER A 444 15.07 -9.24 -2.32
CA SER A 444 15.39 -7.99 -3.00
C SER A 444 16.64 -8.22 -3.82
N ALA A 445 16.52 -8.04 -5.13
CA ALA A 445 17.62 -8.22 -6.06
C ALA A 445 18.76 -7.24 -5.75
N SER A 446 19.98 -7.76 -5.69
CA SER A 446 21.20 -6.97 -5.53
C SER A 446 22.24 -7.36 -6.57
N LEU A 447 23.29 -6.55 -6.74
CA LEU A 447 24.41 -6.89 -7.64
C LEU A 447 25.02 -8.27 -7.36
N LYS A 448 25.02 -8.71 -6.10
CA LYS A 448 25.60 -10.00 -5.67
C LYS A 448 24.61 -11.17 -5.74
N GLN A 449 23.32 -10.89 -5.66
CA GLN A 449 22.23 -11.86 -5.59
C GLN A 449 21.15 -11.41 -6.58
N SER A 450 21.32 -11.78 -7.85
CA SER A 450 20.34 -11.55 -8.91
C SER A 450 20.37 -12.68 -9.93
N LEU A 451 19.21 -13.15 -10.39
CA LEU A 451 19.12 -14.10 -11.50
C LEU A 451 19.05 -13.38 -12.86
N PRO A 452 19.61 -13.96 -13.93
CA PRO A 452 19.36 -13.50 -15.29
C PRO A 452 17.91 -13.82 -15.68
N ILE A 453 17.21 -12.84 -16.24
CA ILE A 453 15.82 -12.95 -16.67
C ILE A 453 15.80 -13.60 -18.06
N GLY A 454 15.15 -14.76 -18.17
CA GLY A 454 14.89 -15.48 -19.42
C GLY A 454 13.39 -15.60 -19.73
N ASN A 455 13.04 -16.40 -20.74
CA ASN A 455 11.65 -16.63 -21.18
C ASN A 455 10.98 -17.89 -20.57
N ASN A 456 11.63 -18.56 -19.63
CA ASN A 456 11.23 -19.89 -19.14
C ASN A 456 10.65 -19.89 -17.72
N SER A 457 10.44 -18.72 -17.11
CA SER A 457 9.94 -18.61 -15.74
C SER A 457 9.21 -17.30 -15.48
N LEU A 458 8.47 -17.27 -14.37
CA LEU A 458 7.70 -16.10 -13.93
C LEU A 458 8.64 -14.95 -13.55
N TYR A 459 8.33 -13.76 -14.06
CA TYR A 459 8.94 -12.51 -13.64
C TYR A 459 7.93 -11.70 -12.82
N VAL A 460 8.29 -11.29 -11.61
CA VAL A 460 7.46 -10.43 -10.75
C VAL A 460 8.24 -9.16 -10.46
N ILE A 461 7.57 -8.01 -10.58
CA ILE A 461 8.13 -6.73 -10.17
C ILE A 461 7.20 -6.06 -9.15
N HIS A 462 7.71 -5.87 -7.94
CA HIS A 462 7.07 -5.06 -6.92
C HIS A 462 7.74 -3.69 -6.91
N SER A 463 7.21 -2.79 -7.71
CA SER A 463 7.62 -1.39 -7.72
C SER A 463 6.40 -0.51 -7.52
N GLY A 464 6.63 0.69 -7.01
CA GLY A 464 5.58 1.69 -6.89
C GLY A 464 6.15 3.08 -7.14
N ALA A 465 5.33 3.92 -7.76
CA ALA A 465 5.45 5.37 -7.68
C ALA A 465 4.14 5.93 -7.06
N HIS A 466 4.11 7.20 -6.66
CA HIS A 466 3.02 7.73 -5.83
C HIS A 466 1.75 8.01 -6.65
N TYR A 467 0.65 7.30 -6.38
CA TYR A 467 -0.62 7.36 -7.10
C TYR A 467 -1.81 6.86 -6.23
N ARG A 468 -3.11 7.18 -6.48
CA ARG A 468 -4.23 6.61 -5.66
C ARG A 468 -5.59 6.35 -6.40
N GLY A 469 -6.28 5.22 -6.16
CA GLY A 469 -7.76 4.99 -6.34
C GLY A 469 -8.23 4.00 -7.43
N PHE A 470 -9.46 3.42 -7.31
CA PHE A 470 -10.01 2.34 -8.19
C PHE A 470 -11.12 2.78 -9.17
N GLN A 471 -10.73 3.62 -10.12
CA GLN A 471 -10.96 3.33 -11.55
C GLN A 471 -9.62 2.72 -12.01
N PRO A 472 -9.49 1.89 -13.06
CA PRO A 472 -8.17 1.54 -13.54
C PRO A 472 -7.40 2.84 -13.84
N LEU A 473 -6.44 3.16 -13.00
CA LEU A 473 -5.53 4.29 -13.19
C LEU A 473 -4.25 3.79 -13.85
N THR A 474 -3.82 2.59 -13.46
CA THR A 474 -2.76 1.84 -14.11
C THR A 474 -3.31 1.21 -15.39
N PHE A 475 -2.76 1.57 -16.54
CA PHE A 475 -3.06 0.98 -17.84
C PHE A 475 -1.83 0.22 -18.35
N VAL A 476 -1.66 -0.99 -17.84
CA VAL A 476 -0.58 -1.91 -18.20
C VAL A 476 -1.23 -3.26 -18.48
N PRO A 477 -1.00 -3.87 -19.65
CA PRO A 477 -1.63 -5.15 -19.97
C PRO A 477 -1.25 -6.23 -18.95
N PHE A 478 -2.23 -7.04 -18.56
CA PHE A 478 -1.95 -8.32 -17.90
C PHE A 478 -1.22 -9.24 -18.90
N GLU A 479 -0.28 -10.06 -18.43
CA GLU A 479 0.44 -11.00 -19.29
C GLU A 479 -0.51 -12.12 -19.77
N PRO A 480 -0.91 -12.15 -21.06
CA PRO A 480 -1.97 -13.06 -21.52
C PRO A 480 -1.58 -14.54 -21.42
N SER A 481 -0.29 -14.85 -21.55
CA SER A 481 0.21 -16.23 -21.46
C SER A 481 0.10 -16.84 -20.07
N LEU A 482 -0.09 -16.02 -19.03
CA LEU A 482 -0.28 -16.46 -17.64
C LEU A 482 -1.76 -16.57 -17.25
N ILE A 483 -2.69 -16.30 -18.17
CA ILE A 483 -4.13 -16.36 -17.92
C ILE A 483 -4.65 -17.72 -18.37
N ASP A 484 -5.08 -18.53 -17.40
CA ASP A 484 -5.87 -19.71 -17.67
C ASP A 484 -7.36 -19.34 -17.75
N TRP A 485 -7.81 -19.10 -18.99
CA TRP A 485 -9.14 -18.57 -19.33
C TRP A 485 -10.29 -19.43 -18.80
N LYS A 486 -10.06 -20.73 -18.54
CA LYS A 486 -11.08 -21.64 -18.00
C LYS A 486 -11.51 -21.32 -16.57
N PHE A 487 -10.76 -20.46 -15.88
CA PHE A 487 -11.07 -20.02 -14.52
C PHE A 487 -11.76 -18.65 -14.46
N LEU A 488 -11.89 -17.95 -15.59
CA LEU A 488 -12.50 -16.64 -15.67
C LEU A 488 -13.98 -16.75 -16.06
N SER A 489 -14.83 -16.05 -15.33
CA SER A 489 -16.23 -15.85 -15.70
C SER A 489 -16.36 -14.96 -16.95
N PHE A 490 -17.51 -15.03 -17.61
CA PHE A 490 -17.83 -14.14 -18.73
C PHE A 490 -17.63 -12.65 -18.37
N GLU A 491 -18.07 -12.23 -17.19
CA GLU A 491 -17.92 -10.85 -16.70
C GLU A 491 -16.45 -10.46 -16.52
N GLN A 492 -15.62 -11.40 -16.06
CA GLN A 492 -14.17 -11.19 -15.89
C GLN A 492 -13.47 -11.05 -17.25
N VAL A 493 -13.84 -11.87 -18.23
CA VAL A 493 -13.33 -11.74 -19.61
C VAL A 493 -13.79 -10.44 -20.26
N ALA A 494 -15.06 -10.07 -20.10
CA ALA A 494 -15.59 -8.81 -20.62
C ALA A 494 -14.89 -7.60 -19.99
N TRP A 495 -14.64 -7.65 -18.67
CA TRP A 495 -13.87 -6.63 -17.97
C TRP A 495 -12.43 -6.54 -18.49
N LEU A 496 -11.74 -7.68 -18.65
CA LEU A 496 -10.35 -7.72 -19.14
C LEU A 496 -10.24 -7.20 -20.57
N ASN A 497 -11.16 -7.58 -21.45
CA ASN A 497 -11.21 -7.06 -22.83
C ASN A 497 -11.44 -5.54 -22.84
N LYS A 498 -12.35 -5.04 -22.01
CA LYS A 498 -12.58 -3.60 -21.86
C LYS A 498 -11.34 -2.88 -21.31
N TYR A 499 -10.68 -3.45 -20.31
CA TYR A 499 -9.45 -2.91 -19.74
C TYR A 499 -8.32 -2.84 -20.78
N ASN A 500 -8.15 -3.89 -21.59
CA ASN A 500 -7.17 -3.94 -22.67
C ASN A 500 -7.47 -2.90 -23.76
N ASP A 501 -8.74 -2.72 -24.11
CA ASP A 501 -9.14 -1.72 -25.09
C ASP A 501 -8.90 -0.28 -24.61
N ASP A 502 -9.30 0.01 -23.37
CA ASP A 502 -9.02 1.29 -22.71
C ASP A 502 -7.49 1.52 -22.62
N THR A 503 -6.71 0.47 -22.30
CA THR A 503 -5.23 0.53 -22.24
C THR A 503 -4.63 0.88 -23.60
N ARG A 504 -5.05 0.23 -24.70
CA ARG A 504 -4.58 0.56 -26.06
C ARG A 504 -4.88 1.99 -26.42
N ARG A 505 -6.11 2.43 -26.19
CA ARG A 505 -6.54 3.76 -26.57
C ARG A 505 -5.78 4.84 -25.82
N PHE A 506 -5.72 4.73 -24.49
CA PHE A 506 -5.08 5.77 -23.69
C PHE A 506 -3.56 5.77 -23.83
N ILE A 507 -2.92 4.61 -23.72
CA ILE A 507 -1.45 4.53 -23.71
C ILE A 507 -0.89 4.52 -25.13
N GLY A 508 -1.55 3.85 -26.09
CA GLY A 508 -1.08 3.74 -27.47
C GLY A 508 -0.91 5.10 -28.14
N ASP A 509 -1.91 5.98 -28.03
CA ASP A 509 -1.87 7.32 -28.62
C ASP A 509 -0.65 8.13 -28.10
N GLN A 510 -0.34 8.01 -26.81
CA GLN A 510 0.79 8.69 -26.20
C GLN A 510 2.15 8.11 -26.59
N LEU A 511 2.25 6.78 -26.72
CA LEU A 511 3.47 6.12 -27.19
C LEU A 511 3.81 6.58 -28.61
N LEU A 512 2.82 6.71 -29.49
CA LEU A 512 3.00 7.24 -30.83
C LEU A 512 3.43 8.71 -30.81
N ALA A 513 2.79 9.55 -29.98
CA ALA A 513 3.17 10.95 -29.82
C ALA A 513 4.63 11.10 -29.34
N ASN A 514 5.11 10.20 -28.49
CA ASN A 514 6.48 10.14 -28.00
C ASN A 514 7.46 9.44 -28.96
N LYS A 515 7.01 9.01 -30.15
CA LYS A 515 7.80 8.25 -31.14
C LYS A 515 8.32 6.90 -30.62
N GLN A 516 7.62 6.29 -29.67
CA GLN A 516 7.95 5.00 -29.05
C GLN A 516 7.26 3.84 -29.79
N THR A 517 7.58 3.65 -31.07
CA THR A 517 6.91 2.68 -31.97
C THR A 517 7.01 1.24 -31.47
N LEU A 518 8.18 0.81 -30.99
CA LEU A 518 8.36 -0.54 -30.41
C LEU A 518 7.41 -0.79 -29.23
N ALA A 519 7.26 0.18 -28.32
CA ALA A 519 6.39 0.05 -27.17
C ALA A 519 4.91 0.03 -27.59
N HIS A 520 4.55 0.80 -28.63
CA HIS A 520 3.21 0.79 -29.19
C HIS A 520 2.86 -0.58 -29.80
N GLU A 521 3.74 -1.15 -30.63
CA GLU A 521 3.54 -2.47 -31.23
C GLU A 521 3.40 -3.57 -30.16
N TRP A 522 4.28 -3.52 -29.15
CA TRP A 522 4.21 -4.41 -27.99
C TRP A 522 2.88 -4.29 -27.25
N LEU A 523 2.43 -3.06 -27.00
CA LEU A 523 1.16 -2.80 -26.31
C LEU A 523 -0.02 -3.40 -27.08
N VAL A 524 -0.08 -3.20 -28.40
CA VAL A 524 -1.15 -3.72 -29.27
C VAL A 524 -1.19 -5.25 -29.23
N GLU A 525 -0.02 -5.90 -29.23
CA GLU A 525 0.07 -7.36 -29.14
C GLU A 525 -0.47 -7.89 -27.81
N LYS A 526 -0.03 -7.32 -26.68
CA LYS A 526 -0.39 -7.78 -25.33
C LYS A 526 -1.83 -7.48 -24.92
N THR A 527 -2.50 -6.59 -25.66
CA THR A 527 -3.88 -6.16 -25.40
C THR A 527 -4.87 -6.72 -26.41
N LYS A 528 -4.48 -7.70 -27.24
CA LYS A 528 -5.42 -8.44 -28.10
C LYS A 528 -6.60 -8.94 -27.27
N MET A 529 -7.79 -8.88 -27.86
CA MET A 529 -8.99 -9.39 -27.22
C MET A 529 -8.89 -10.90 -27.07
N ALA A 530 -9.56 -11.44 -26.05
CA ALA A 530 -9.71 -12.88 -25.88
C ALA A 530 -10.26 -13.52 -27.17
N SER A 531 -9.74 -14.69 -27.54
CA SER A 531 -10.23 -15.45 -28.68
C SER A 531 -11.70 -15.85 -28.47
N SER A 532 -12.41 -16.15 -29.56
CA SER A 532 -13.78 -16.67 -29.52
C SER A 532 -13.89 -17.91 -28.64
N GLU A 533 -12.90 -18.80 -28.69
CA GLU A 533 -12.81 -20.01 -27.88
C GLU A 533 -12.70 -19.71 -26.38
N ASN A 534 -11.88 -18.73 -25.99
CA ASN A 534 -11.75 -18.32 -24.58
C ASN A 534 -13.02 -17.65 -24.04
N CYS A 535 -13.73 -16.89 -24.89
CA CYS A 535 -15.04 -16.35 -24.54
C CYS A 535 -16.10 -17.45 -24.32
N ILE A 536 -16.05 -18.53 -25.11
CA ILE A 536 -16.94 -19.68 -24.98
C ILE A 536 -16.64 -20.44 -23.68
N LEU A 537 -15.37 -20.70 -23.38
CA LEU A 537 -14.95 -21.36 -22.12
C LEU A 537 -15.44 -20.58 -20.88
N ALA A 538 -15.32 -19.26 -20.90
CA ALA A 538 -15.79 -18.40 -19.81
C ALA A 538 -17.32 -18.40 -19.66
N ALA A 539 -18.06 -18.44 -20.77
CA ALA A 539 -19.52 -18.54 -20.75
C ALA A 539 -20.01 -19.89 -20.16
N ILE A 540 -19.32 -20.99 -20.49
CA ILE A 540 -19.59 -22.33 -19.95
C ILE A 540 -19.32 -22.38 -18.44
N GLN A 541 -18.27 -21.70 -17.98
CA GLN A 541 -17.95 -21.65 -16.54
C GLN A 541 -18.96 -20.82 -15.74
N SER A 542 -19.43 -19.69 -16.29
CA SER A 542 -20.47 -18.86 -15.68
C SER A 542 -21.81 -19.61 -15.57
N SER A 543 -22.18 -20.41 -16.58
CA SER A 543 -23.42 -21.21 -16.55
C SER A 543 -23.34 -22.39 -15.57
N ALA A 544 -22.17 -23.04 -15.45
CA ALA A 544 -21.92 -24.08 -14.45
C ALA A 544 -22.04 -23.55 -13.01
N ARG A 545 -21.72 -22.27 -12.76
CA ARG A 545 -21.85 -21.63 -11.44
C ARG A 545 -23.26 -21.13 -11.12
N SER A 546 -24.08 -20.80 -12.13
CA SER A 546 -25.45 -20.34 -11.94
C SER A 546 -26.49 -21.47 -11.88
N GLY A 547 -26.07 -22.73 -12.03
CA GLY A 547 -26.97 -23.89 -12.02
C GLY A 547 -27.86 -24.01 -13.26
N MET A 548 -27.65 -23.18 -14.28
CA MET A 548 -28.37 -23.29 -15.56
C MET A 548 -27.57 -24.19 -16.51
N SER A 549 -28.09 -25.40 -16.75
CA SER A 549 -27.54 -26.32 -17.76
C SER A 549 -27.75 -25.75 -19.16
N LEU A 550 -26.69 -25.19 -19.75
CA LEU A 550 -26.61 -24.97 -21.19
C LEU A 550 -25.91 -26.17 -21.83
N SER A 551 -26.70 -27.08 -22.41
CA SER A 551 -26.18 -28.15 -23.26
C SER A 551 -25.88 -27.56 -24.65
N LEU A 552 -24.64 -27.10 -24.84
CA LEU A 552 -24.09 -26.79 -26.15
C LEU A 552 -22.87 -27.68 -26.35
N SER A 553 -22.93 -28.59 -27.31
CA SER A 553 -21.78 -29.41 -27.67
C SER A 553 -20.75 -28.55 -28.41
N LEU A 554 -19.45 -28.79 -28.18
CA LEU A 554 -18.36 -28.09 -28.89
C LEU A 554 -18.49 -28.22 -30.42
N ALA A 555 -19.14 -29.29 -30.91
CA ALA A 555 -19.36 -29.54 -32.33
C ALA A 555 -20.35 -28.57 -32.97
N ASP A 556 -21.39 -28.13 -32.23
CA ASP A 556 -22.42 -27.24 -32.76
C ASP A 556 -21.89 -25.80 -32.95
N ALA A 557 -21.01 -25.34 -32.07
CA ALA A 557 -20.38 -24.01 -32.15
C ALA A 557 -19.36 -23.92 -33.30
N MET A 558 -18.66 -25.02 -33.62
CA MET A 558 -17.70 -25.06 -34.73
C MET A 558 -18.38 -25.20 -36.12
N SER A 559 -19.60 -25.75 -36.19
CA SER A 559 -20.33 -25.89 -37.45
C SER A 559 -20.73 -24.55 -38.09
N VAL A 560 -20.98 -23.52 -37.28
CA VAL A 560 -21.37 -22.18 -37.75
C VAL A 560 -20.19 -21.41 -38.38
N SER A 561 -18.95 -21.82 -38.09
CA SER A 561 -17.74 -21.28 -38.72
C SER A 561 -17.47 -21.89 -40.10
N ALA A 562 -17.78 -23.18 -40.29
CA ALA A 562 -17.42 -23.92 -41.52
C ALA A 562 -18.32 -23.60 -42.72
N THR A 563 -19.54 -23.09 -42.53
CA THR A 563 -20.45 -22.74 -43.63
C THR A 563 -20.08 -21.43 -44.33
N ARG A 564 -19.05 -20.70 -43.86
CA ARG A 564 -18.63 -19.41 -44.44
C ARG A 564 -17.40 -19.48 -45.35
N GLU A 565 -16.73 -20.64 -45.42
CA GLU A 565 -15.55 -20.83 -46.28
C GLU A 565 -15.84 -21.54 -47.61
N LYS A 566 -17.10 -21.90 -47.92
CA LYS A 566 -17.49 -22.55 -49.20
C LYS A 566 -18.15 -21.63 -50.25
N MET A 567 -18.00 -20.31 -50.14
CA MET A 567 -18.50 -19.34 -51.15
C MET A 567 -17.41 -18.42 -51.71
N LEU A 568 -16.19 -18.92 -51.93
CA LEU A 568 -15.17 -18.22 -52.71
C LEU A 568 -14.39 -19.26 -53.54
N GLY A 569 -14.90 -19.58 -54.72
CA GLY A 569 -14.18 -20.41 -55.68
C GLY A 569 -15.00 -20.90 -56.85
N SER A 570 -15.23 -20.04 -57.86
CA SER A 570 -15.10 -20.41 -59.29
C SER A 570 -15.46 -19.23 -60.20
N SER A 571 -14.70 -19.13 -61.27
CA SER A 571 -14.56 -18.11 -62.30
C SER A 571 -15.74 -17.92 -63.27
N VAL A 572 -15.83 -16.68 -63.77
CA VAL A 572 -16.02 -16.24 -65.18
C VAL A 572 -16.80 -17.16 -66.14
N ASP A 573 -17.98 -16.73 -66.60
CA ASP A 573 -18.31 -16.46 -68.02
C ASP A 573 -19.84 -16.28 -68.26
N GLY A 574 -20.18 -15.40 -69.23
CA GLY A 574 -21.33 -15.61 -70.13
C GLY A 574 -22.71 -15.00 -69.78
N GLY A 575 -23.04 -13.89 -70.45
CA GLY A 575 -24.23 -13.85 -71.33
C GLY A 575 -25.60 -13.36 -70.80
N GLY A 576 -26.14 -12.34 -71.50
CA GLY A 576 -27.56 -12.24 -71.89
C GLY A 576 -28.55 -11.66 -70.86
N TRP A 577 -28.97 -10.40 -71.00
CA TRP A 577 -30.28 -9.98 -71.58
C TRP A 577 -31.50 -10.58 -70.82
N CYS A 578 -32.49 -9.83 -70.31
CA CYS A 578 -33.38 -8.89 -71.01
C CYS A 578 -34.55 -8.50 -70.09
N GLY A 579 -35.20 -7.36 -70.37
CA GLY A 579 -36.65 -7.19 -70.11
C GLY A 579 -37.04 -6.36 -68.88
N LYS A 580 -36.96 -5.03 -68.94
CA LYS A 580 -38.02 -4.08 -69.38
C LYS A 580 -39.14 -3.79 -68.35
N LYS A 581 -39.12 -2.50 -67.93
CA LYS A 581 -40.23 -1.50 -67.97
C LYS A 581 -41.41 -1.74 -67.01
N ARG A 582 -42.00 -0.74 -66.34
CA ARG A 582 -42.42 0.60 -66.82
C ARG A 582 -42.86 1.42 -65.59
N LYS A 583 -42.43 2.70 -65.47
CA LYS A 583 -43.23 3.97 -65.57
C LYS A 583 -44.25 4.19 -64.44
N ARG A 584 -44.49 5.38 -63.88
CA ARG A 584 -44.12 6.81 -64.12
C ARG A 584 -44.62 7.60 -62.88
N ARG A 585 -43.85 8.56 -62.32
CA ARG A 585 -43.91 10.05 -62.51
C ARG A 585 -45.16 10.72 -61.90
N ASP A 586 -45.15 11.91 -61.28
CA ASP A 586 -44.23 13.06 -61.22
C ASP A 586 -44.56 13.91 -59.97
N GLY A 587 -43.64 14.80 -59.54
CA GLY A 587 -43.98 15.93 -58.66
C GLY A 587 -42.80 16.56 -57.92
N GLN A 588 -41.95 17.32 -58.61
CA GLN A 588 -40.80 18.07 -58.06
C GLN A 588 -41.22 19.26 -57.17
N ARG A 589 -40.47 19.50 -56.09
CA ARG A 589 -39.90 20.84 -55.82
C ARG A 589 -38.48 20.70 -55.27
N VAL A 590 -37.58 21.42 -55.94
CA VAL A 590 -36.12 21.43 -55.79
C VAL A 590 -35.73 22.65 -54.95
N VAL A 591 -34.79 22.47 -54.03
CA VAL A 591 -33.77 23.48 -53.70
C VAL A 591 -32.41 22.78 -53.76
N ARG A 592 -31.50 23.36 -54.57
CA ARG A 592 -30.07 23.00 -54.78
C ARG A 592 -29.27 23.29 -53.49
N GLU A 593 -28.13 22.67 -53.15
CA GLU A 593 -26.85 22.49 -53.86
C GLU A 593 -26.13 21.23 -53.31
N SER A 594 -25.70 20.27 -54.13
CA SER A 594 -24.39 20.15 -54.83
C SER A 594 -23.31 19.42 -54.02
N CYS A 595 -22.87 18.30 -54.61
CA CYS A 595 -21.97 17.26 -54.11
C CYS A 595 -20.51 17.68 -53.90
N PHE A 596 -19.82 16.97 -53.00
CA PHE A 596 -18.55 16.30 -53.31
C PHE A 596 -18.42 14.98 -52.51
N LEU A 597 -18.08 13.90 -53.22
CA LEU A 597 -17.74 12.57 -52.70
C LEU A 597 -16.24 12.51 -52.41
N THR A 598 -15.83 11.87 -51.31
CA THR A 598 -14.78 10.82 -51.31
C THR A 598 -14.66 10.08 -49.97
N ALA A 599 -14.88 8.77 -50.05
CA ALA A 599 -14.32 7.65 -49.28
C ALA A 599 -14.27 7.67 -47.73
N THR A 600 -15.19 6.94 -47.09
CA THR A 600 -14.94 6.29 -45.80
C THR A 600 -15.15 4.78 -45.92
N GLY A 601 -14.04 4.04 -45.91
CA GLY A 601 -13.99 2.60 -45.68
C GLY A 601 -13.43 2.34 -44.28
N ASN A 602 -14.21 1.68 -43.42
CA ASN A 602 -13.81 0.52 -42.62
C ASN A 602 -14.94 0.15 -41.64
N ARG A 603 -15.62 -0.97 -41.92
CA ARG A 603 -16.54 -1.62 -41.00
C ARG A 603 -15.72 -2.40 -39.97
N ILE A 604 -15.80 -1.98 -38.71
CA ILE A 604 -15.30 -2.72 -37.55
C ILE A 604 -16.25 -3.88 -37.27
N SER A 605 -15.71 -5.10 -37.22
CA SER A 605 -16.36 -6.28 -36.66
C SER A 605 -16.66 -6.06 -35.17
N GLN A 606 -17.91 -6.22 -34.74
CA GLN A 606 -18.28 -6.18 -33.31
C GLN A 606 -17.93 -7.49 -32.61
N PRO A 607 -17.22 -7.47 -31.47
CA PRO A 607 -17.26 -8.55 -30.49
C PRO A 607 -17.90 -8.07 -29.17
N CYS A 608 -18.78 -8.92 -28.63
CA CYS A 608 -19.30 -8.91 -27.25
C CYS A 608 -19.98 -7.61 -26.75
N VAL A 609 -21.08 -7.20 -27.36
CA VAL A 609 -22.10 -6.37 -26.68
C VAL A 609 -23.47 -7.03 -26.84
N GLY A 610 -23.87 -7.85 -25.87
CA GLY A 610 -25.22 -8.40 -25.80
C GLY A 610 -26.15 -7.45 -25.05
N ARG A 611 -27.19 -6.93 -25.71
CA ARG A 611 -28.36 -6.35 -25.02
C ARG A 611 -29.28 -7.48 -24.58
N VAL A 612 -29.53 -7.59 -23.28
CA VAL A 612 -30.66 -8.37 -22.76
C VAL A 612 -31.94 -7.57 -23.03
N ARG A 613 -32.84 -8.10 -23.85
CA ARG A 613 -34.23 -7.62 -23.95
C ARG A 613 -35.06 -8.42 -22.96
N GLU A 614 -35.53 -7.77 -21.90
CA GLU A 614 -36.61 -8.31 -21.06
C GLU A 614 -37.92 -8.28 -21.86
N MET A 615 -38.52 -9.46 -22.09
CA MET A 615 -39.93 -9.56 -22.43
C MET A 615 -40.73 -9.64 -21.13
N ALA A 616 -41.24 -8.50 -20.66
CA ALA A 616 -42.25 -8.47 -19.61
C ALA A 616 -43.64 -8.60 -20.26
N GLY A 617 -44.22 -9.80 -20.18
CA GLY A 617 -45.64 -10.04 -20.45
C GLY A 617 -46.34 -10.38 -19.14
N ILE A 618 -46.95 -9.41 -18.47
CA ILE A 618 -47.89 -9.66 -17.37
C ILE A 618 -49.13 -8.77 -17.58
N ARG A 619 -50.27 -9.44 -17.69
CA ARG A 619 -51.62 -8.88 -17.82
C ARG A 619 -52.00 -8.05 -16.59
N GLU A 620 -52.45 -6.82 -16.81
CA GLU A 620 -53.14 -6.01 -15.82
C GLU A 620 -54.51 -6.62 -15.47
N ARG A 621 -54.75 -6.90 -14.19
CA ARG A 621 -56.11 -6.96 -13.62
C ARG A 621 -56.39 -5.65 -12.89
N ARG A 622 -57.37 -4.90 -13.38
CA ARG A 622 -58.06 -3.82 -12.63
C ARG A 622 -58.81 -4.42 -11.44
N VAL A 623 -58.69 -3.82 -10.26
CA VAL A 623 -59.80 -3.63 -9.31
C VAL A 623 -59.65 -2.27 -8.63
N ARG A 624 -60.77 -1.53 -8.58
CA ARG A 624 -60.97 -0.23 -7.92
C ARG A 624 -61.12 -0.41 -6.41
N VAL A 625 -60.52 0.48 -5.62
CA VAL A 625 -61.08 1.59 -4.79
C VAL A 625 -59.99 1.99 -3.82
#